data_AF-A0A925M5B1-F1
#
_entry.id   AF-A0A925M5B1-F1
#
_cell.length_a   1.000
_cell.length_b   1.000
_cell.length_c   1.000
_cell.angle_alpha   90.00
_cell.angle_beta   90.00
_cell.angle_gamma   90.00
#
_symmetry.space_group_name_H-M   'P 1'
#
loop_
_entity.id
_entity.type
_entity.pdbx_description
1 polymer ?
#
loop_
_entity_poly.entity_id
_entity_poly.type
_entity_poly.pdbx_seq_one_letter_code
_entity_poly.pdbx_strand_id
1 'polypeptide(L)'
;MTSKQAAKEKQGDSTDNIQALESLSSTLEGELTAIDTEAALSAIDEWYSTLHKAKEPALKELSDGLKELKQALKGGKATGHEIGEILSEIGGQTSEIASEADKDSKTLLQKLGKQLSKAGTSLGKAEDQESIEQIQSLTETLEGDLADLEPEAGIGAIDHWYSLLHKSEDEGLKEIAAGLKELKQLLKRSSAKGSDIGEALTRLGEQTTEAAAESPRGLKGAVQKLGKLLSKTGKSIK
;
A
#
# COMPACT_ATOMS: atom_id res chain seq x y z
N MET A 1 53.02 7.68 4.12
CA MET A 1 52.18 6.48 4.27
C MET A 1 52.25 5.70 2.96
N THR A 2 52.57 4.42 3.01
CA THR A 2 52.95 3.60 1.84
C THR A 2 51.73 3.06 1.09
N SER A 3 51.81 2.89 -0.24
CA SER A 3 50.75 2.34 -1.12
C SER A 3 50.15 1.01 -0.66
N LYS A 4 50.88 0.24 0.17
CA LYS A 4 50.42 -1.03 0.76
C LYS A 4 49.36 -0.87 1.85
N GLN A 5 49.32 0.30 2.51
CA GLN A 5 48.38 0.61 3.59
C GLN A 5 47.04 1.13 3.02
N ALA A 6 47.10 1.99 2.00
CA ALA A 6 45.92 2.44 1.26
C ALA A 6 45.20 1.30 0.52
N ALA A 7 45.94 0.33 -0.02
CA ALA A 7 45.34 -0.87 -0.63
C ALA A 7 44.62 -1.76 0.40
N LYS A 8 45.15 -1.85 1.63
CA LYS A 8 44.58 -2.66 2.71
C LYS A 8 43.32 -2.02 3.32
N GLU A 9 43.30 -0.69 3.42
CA GLU A 9 42.12 0.08 3.84
C GLU A 9 41.00 0.01 2.79
N LYS A 10 41.33 0.16 1.50
CA LYS A 10 40.35 0.06 0.41
C LYS A 10 39.74 -1.35 0.28
N GLN A 11 40.51 -2.39 0.62
CA GLN A 11 40.06 -3.77 0.61
C GLN A 11 39.19 -4.12 1.85
N GLY A 12 39.47 -3.50 3.00
CA GLY A 12 38.62 -3.61 4.20
C GLY A 12 37.26 -2.94 3.99
N ASP A 13 37.24 -1.71 3.48
CA ASP A 13 36.02 -0.95 3.19
C ASP A 13 35.11 -1.68 2.19
N SER A 14 35.69 -2.29 1.15
CA SER A 14 34.95 -3.09 0.18
C SER A 14 34.34 -4.37 0.77
N THR A 15 35.00 -4.97 1.77
CA THR A 15 34.51 -6.19 2.43
C THR A 15 33.34 -5.88 3.37
N ASP A 16 33.47 -4.80 4.14
CA ASP A 16 32.42 -4.33 5.06
C ASP A 16 31.15 -3.91 4.28
N ASN A 17 31.32 -3.26 3.12
CA ASN A 17 30.20 -2.89 2.25
C ASN A 17 29.46 -4.10 1.67
N ILE A 18 30.19 -5.15 1.26
CA ILE A 18 29.58 -6.40 0.78
C ILE A 18 28.77 -7.07 1.90
N GLN A 19 29.32 -7.16 3.11
CA GLN A 19 28.63 -7.77 4.24
C GLN A 19 27.35 -7.00 4.64
N ALA A 20 27.36 -5.68 4.54
CA ALA A 20 26.16 -4.85 4.76
C ALA A 20 25.08 -5.13 3.71
N LEU A 21 25.46 -5.24 2.42
CA LEU A 21 24.52 -5.57 1.33
C LEU A 21 23.95 -6.97 1.47
N GLU A 22 24.74 -7.95 1.91
CA GLU A 22 24.27 -9.32 2.18
C GLU A 22 23.27 -9.36 3.35
N SER A 23 23.55 -8.63 4.42
CA SER A 23 22.65 -8.52 5.57
C SER A 23 21.31 -7.91 5.17
N LEU A 24 21.33 -6.82 4.39
CA LEU A 24 20.12 -6.21 3.84
C LEU A 24 19.36 -7.16 2.90
N SER A 25 20.09 -7.87 2.03
CA SER A 25 19.51 -8.89 1.15
C SER A 25 18.78 -9.96 1.96
N SER A 26 19.35 -10.43 3.06
CA SER A 26 18.73 -11.42 3.96
C SER A 26 17.46 -10.88 4.62
N THR A 27 17.46 -9.62 5.08
CA THR A 27 16.27 -8.98 5.67
C THR A 27 15.11 -8.92 4.68
N LEU A 28 15.40 -8.63 3.41
CA LEU A 28 14.41 -8.53 2.34
C LEU A 28 13.96 -9.89 1.76
N GLU A 29 14.55 -11.02 2.18
CA GLU A 29 14.04 -12.35 1.83
C GLU A 29 12.81 -12.76 2.65
N GLY A 30 12.61 -12.15 3.83
CA GLY A 30 11.45 -12.38 4.69
C GLY A 30 10.17 -11.68 4.22
N GLU A 31 9.08 -11.90 4.93
CA GLU A 31 7.85 -11.13 4.75
C GLU A 31 8.07 -9.72 5.32
N LEU A 32 8.06 -8.69 4.46
CA LEU A 32 8.30 -7.31 4.91
C LEU A 32 7.27 -6.80 5.91
N THR A 33 6.04 -7.31 5.84
CA THR A 33 4.96 -6.99 6.78
C THR A 33 5.24 -7.53 8.19
N ALA A 34 6.18 -8.47 8.34
CA ALA A 34 6.62 -9.02 9.62
C ALA A 34 7.83 -8.27 10.23
N ILE A 35 8.44 -7.35 9.50
CA ILE A 35 9.55 -6.54 9.99
C ILE A 35 8.97 -5.39 10.82
N ASP A 36 9.39 -5.26 12.06
CA ASP A 36 8.98 -4.13 12.89
C ASP A 36 9.60 -2.82 12.37
N THR A 37 8.94 -1.71 12.66
CA THR A 37 9.34 -0.40 12.14
C THR A 37 10.75 0.01 12.60
N GLU A 38 11.18 -0.38 13.79
CA GLU A 38 12.51 -0.01 14.31
C GLU A 38 13.61 -0.76 13.55
N ALA A 39 13.45 -2.06 13.34
CA ALA A 39 14.34 -2.87 12.53
C ALA A 39 14.43 -2.35 11.08
N ALA A 40 13.30 -2.00 10.47
CA ALA A 40 13.28 -1.43 9.12
C ALA A 40 14.04 -0.09 9.06
N LEU A 41 13.83 0.80 10.03
CA LEU A 41 14.52 2.09 10.11
C LEU A 41 16.03 1.93 10.32
N SER A 42 16.46 0.96 11.15
CA SER A 42 17.87 0.64 11.36
C SER A 42 18.53 0.17 10.06
N ALA A 43 17.89 -0.76 9.35
CA ALA A 43 18.40 -1.27 8.07
C ALA A 43 18.55 -0.17 7.01
N ILE A 44 17.59 0.77 6.96
CA ILE A 44 17.67 1.93 6.06
C ILE A 44 18.84 2.84 6.44
N ASP A 45 19.06 3.09 7.73
CA ASP A 45 20.16 3.95 8.21
C ASP A 45 21.53 3.35 7.95
N GLU A 46 21.66 2.03 8.13
CA GLU A 46 22.87 1.30 7.79
C GLU A 46 23.16 1.39 6.29
N TRP A 47 22.16 1.17 5.44
CA TRP A 47 22.34 1.24 3.99
C TRP A 47 22.67 2.67 3.53
N TYR A 48 21.94 3.67 4.03
CA TYR A 48 22.22 5.07 3.76
C TYR A 48 23.65 5.46 4.13
N SER A 49 24.13 5.03 5.30
CA SER A 49 25.50 5.27 5.77
C SER A 49 26.53 4.65 4.83
N THR A 50 26.31 3.42 4.37
CA THR A 50 27.15 2.73 3.40
C THR A 50 27.25 3.48 2.07
N LEU A 51 26.11 3.92 1.50
CA LEU A 51 26.10 4.70 0.26
C LEU A 51 26.79 6.05 0.42
N HIS A 52 26.57 6.72 1.54
CA HIS A 52 27.14 8.04 1.80
C HIS A 52 28.67 7.99 1.97
N LYS A 53 29.23 6.89 2.51
CA LYS A 53 30.69 6.68 2.62
C LYS A 53 31.37 6.55 1.26
N ALA A 54 30.69 5.96 0.27
CA ALA A 54 31.23 5.78 -1.08
C ALA A 54 31.46 7.11 -1.82
N LYS A 55 30.71 8.18 -1.48
CA LYS A 55 30.83 9.53 -2.07
C LYS A 55 30.71 9.57 -3.61
N GLU A 56 30.01 8.61 -4.19
CA GLU A 56 29.79 8.52 -5.63
C GLU A 56 28.54 9.31 -6.04
N PRO A 57 28.61 10.26 -6.99
CA PRO A 57 27.46 11.05 -7.43
C PRO A 57 26.30 10.19 -7.96
N ALA A 58 26.60 9.05 -8.59
CA ALA A 58 25.61 8.11 -9.10
C ALA A 58 24.72 7.49 -8.00
N LEU A 59 25.14 7.54 -6.73
CA LEU A 59 24.38 7.01 -5.60
C LEU A 59 23.43 8.03 -4.97
N LYS A 60 23.43 9.28 -5.48
CA LYS A 60 22.63 10.37 -4.89
C LYS A 60 21.15 10.06 -4.93
N GLU A 61 20.63 9.61 -6.07
CA GLU A 61 19.20 9.32 -6.24
C GLU A 61 18.75 8.19 -5.31
N LEU A 62 19.54 7.12 -5.24
CA LEU A 62 19.31 6.02 -4.31
C LEU A 62 19.32 6.48 -2.84
N SER A 63 20.25 7.38 -2.49
CA SER A 63 20.34 7.97 -1.15
C SER A 63 19.13 8.85 -0.82
N ASP A 64 18.58 9.56 -1.80
CA ASP A 64 17.40 10.39 -1.62
C ASP A 64 16.13 9.52 -1.47
N GLY A 65 15.99 8.46 -2.28
CA GLY A 65 14.91 7.46 -2.11
C GLY A 65 14.92 6.80 -0.72
N LEU A 66 16.10 6.49 -0.17
CA LEU A 66 16.20 5.95 1.20
C LEU A 66 15.75 6.94 2.28
N LYS A 67 16.01 8.24 2.10
CA LYS A 67 15.50 9.26 3.03
C LYS A 67 13.98 9.34 2.95
N GLU A 68 13.43 9.27 1.75
CA GLU A 68 11.99 9.28 1.53
C GLU A 68 11.32 8.07 2.18
N LEU A 69 11.86 6.86 1.97
CA LEU A 69 11.40 5.64 2.64
C LEU A 69 11.43 5.78 4.16
N LYS A 70 12.53 6.31 4.71
CA LYS A 70 12.68 6.57 6.14
C LYS A 70 11.61 7.55 6.64
N GLN A 71 11.31 8.59 5.89
CA GLN A 71 10.29 9.58 6.25
C GLN A 71 8.88 8.98 6.21
N ALA A 72 8.57 8.20 5.18
CA ALA A 72 7.30 7.49 5.05
C ALA A 72 7.04 6.56 6.25
N LEU A 73 8.04 5.76 6.63
CA LEU A 73 7.96 4.87 7.80
C LEU A 73 7.83 5.62 9.13
N LYS A 74 8.61 6.68 9.34
CA LYS A 74 8.52 7.49 10.57
C LYS A 74 7.21 8.25 10.70
N GLY A 75 6.61 8.63 9.57
CA GLY A 75 5.33 9.31 9.56
C GLY A 75 4.19 8.42 10.04
N GLY A 76 4.30 7.10 9.86
CA GLY A 76 3.29 6.11 10.25
C GLY A 76 1.95 6.27 9.53
N LYS A 77 1.92 7.08 8.46
CA LYS A 77 0.73 7.42 7.68
C LYS A 77 0.78 6.88 6.25
N ALA A 78 1.98 6.52 5.79
CA ALA A 78 2.17 6.03 4.44
C ALA A 78 1.47 4.67 4.28
N THR A 79 0.76 4.51 3.18
CA THR A 79 0.09 3.25 2.82
C THR A 79 1.08 2.21 2.32
N GLY A 80 0.63 0.96 2.20
CA GLY A 80 1.44 -0.12 1.61
C GLY A 80 1.79 0.19 0.14
N HIS A 81 0.91 0.85 -0.59
CA HIS A 81 1.15 1.35 -1.94
C HIS A 81 2.22 2.45 -1.97
N GLU A 82 2.12 3.48 -1.13
CA GLU A 82 3.10 4.57 -1.09
C GLU A 82 4.50 4.05 -0.72
N ILE A 83 4.58 3.20 0.32
CA ILE A 83 5.85 2.54 0.69
C ILE A 83 6.33 1.62 -0.44
N GLY A 84 5.41 0.92 -1.10
CA GLY A 84 5.71 -0.01 -2.16
C GLY A 84 6.24 0.65 -3.44
N GLU A 85 5.76 1.86 -3.76
CA GLU A 85 6.25 2.69 -4.86
C GLU A 85 7.70 3.11 -4.59
N ILE A 86 7.96 3.69 -3.41
CA ILE A 86 9.31 4.10 -3.00
C ILE A 86 10.29 2.91 -3.05
N LEU A 87 9.90 1.74 -2.54
CA LEU A 87 10.73 0.52 -2.60
C LEU A 87 10.97 0.06 -4.05
N SER A 88 9.99 0.21 -4.93
CA SER A 88 10.11 -0.15 -6.33
C SER A 88 11.08 0.77 -7.06
N GLU A 89 11.04 2.07 -6.79
CA GLU A 89 11.98 3.06 -7.32
C GLU A 89 13.41 2.82 -6.84
N ILE A 90 13.60 2.65 -5.53
CA ILE A 90 14.90 2.30 -4.93
C ILE A 90 15.44 1.00 -5.56
N GLY A 91 14.57 -0.01 -5.77
CA GLY A 91 14.94 -1.27 -6.42
C GLY A 91 15.39 -1.11 -7.88
N GLY A 92 14.71 -0.23 -8.62
CA GLY A 92 15.08 0.18 -9.97
C GLY A 92 16.47 0.85 -10.00
N GLN A 93 16.64 1.90 -9.21
CA GLN A 93 17.91 2.63 -9.06
C GLN A 93 19.07 1.71 -8.65
N THR A 94 18.83 0.80 -7.70
CA THR A 94 19.83 -0.19 -7.26
C THR A 94 20.23 -1.12 -8.40
N SER A 95 19.28 -1.54 -9.24
CA SER A 95 19.54 -2.38 -10.41
C SER A 95 20.31 -1.64 -11.51
N GLU A 96 20.03 -0.34 -11.69
CA GLU A 96 20.75 0.53 -12.63
C GLU A 96 22.20 0.72 -12.21
N ILE A 97 22.44 1.07 -10.94
CA ILE A 97 23.79 1.19 -10.36
C ILE A 97 24.57 -0.12 -10.52
N ALA A 98 23.91 -1.26 -10.32
CA ALA A 98 24.54 -2.56 -10.49
C ALA A 98 25.06 -2.82 -11.92
N SER A 99 24.50 -2.16 -12.93
CA SER A 99 24.95 -2.33 -14.32
C SER A 99 26.38 -1.81 -14.55
N GLU A 100 26.75 -0.76 -13.81
CA GLU A 100 28.04 -0.06 -13.85
C GLU A 100 29.04 -0.53 -12.78
N ALA A 101 28.56 -1.31 -11.80
CA ALA A 101 29.37 -1.84 -10.71
C ALA A 101 30.40 -2.90 -11.17
N ASP A 102 31.44 -3.10 -10.35
CA ASP A 102 32.40 -4.18 -10.53
C ASP A 102 31.73 -5.56 -10.40
N LYS A 103 32.42 -6.61 -10.84
CA LYS A 103 31.85 -7.96 -10.94
C LYS A 103 31.31 -8.51 -9.62
N ASP A 104 31.98 -8.20 -8.50
CA ASP A 104 31.64 -8.77 -7.20
C ASP A 104 30.41 -8.05 -6.62
N SER A 105 30.35 -6.72 -6.76
CA SER A 105 29.20 -5.91 -6.32
C SER A 105 27.97 -6.06 -7.24
N LYS A 106 28.18 -6.24 -8.54
CA LYS A 106 27.12 -6.29 -9.56
C LYS A 106 26.06 -7.36 -9.28
N THR A 107 26.46 -8.58 -8.94
CA THR A 107 25.51 -9.66 -8.68
C THR A 107 24.66 -9.39 -7.43
N LEU A 108 25.29 -8.88 -6.37
CA LEU A 108 24.59 -8.55 -5.12
C LEU A 108 23.62 -7.39 -5.30
N LEU A 109 24.03 -6.30 -5.95
CA LEU A 109 23.17 -5.15 -6.20
C LEU A 109 22.02 -5.50 -7.16
N GLN A 110 22.25 -6.33 -8.19
CA GLN A 110 21.16 -6.85 -9.03
C GLN A 110 20.16 -7.70 -8.25
N LYS A 111 20.63 -8.53 -7.32
CA LYS A 111 19.75 -9.32 -6.44
C LYS A 111 18.95 -8.39 -5.55
N LEU A 112 19.61 -7.44 -4.88
CA LEU A 112 19.01 -6.49 -3.98
C LEU A 112 17.94 -5.63 -4.67
N GLY A 113 18.24 -5.08 -5.85
CA GLY A 113 17.30 -4.28 -6.62
C GLY A 113 16.03 -5.06 -6.97
N LYS A 114 16.17 -6.31 -7.40
CA LYS A 114 15.02 -7.20 -7.65
C LYS A 114 14.23 -7.51 -6.39
N GLN A 115 14.90 -7.72 -5.25
CA GLN A 115 14.22 -7.96 -3.98
C GLN A 115 13.41 -6.75 -3.55
N LEU A 116 13.97 -5.54 -3.64
CA LEU A 116 13.28 -4.28 -3.32
C LEU A 116 12.05 -4.05 -4.21
N SER A 117 12.18 -4.20 -5.53
CA SER A 117 11.03 -4.06 -6.44
C SER A 117 9.95 -5.12 -6.19
N LYS A 118 10.35 -6.36 -5.88
CA LYS A 118 9.41 -7.43 -5.52
C LYS A 118 8.70 -7.11 -4.20
N ALA A 119 9.46 -6.67 -3.20
CA ALA A 119 8.98 -6.22 -1.91
C ALA A 119 7.92 -5.11 -2.06
N GLY A 120 8.24 -4.08 -2.86
CA GLY A 120 7.32 -2.98 -3.10
C GLY A 120 6.02 -3.44 -3.76
N THR A 121 6.12 -4.31 -4.77
CA THR A 121 4.93 -4.92 -5.41
C THR A 121 4.12 -5.77 -4.42
N SER A 122 4.77 -6.52 -3.54
CA SER A 122 4.11 -7.37 -2.55
C SER A 122 3.35 -6.57 -1.49
N LEU A 123 3.88 -5.42 -1.06
CA LEU A 123 3.21 -4.54 -0.10
C LEU A 123 1.90 -3.98 -0.64
N GLY A 124 1.90 -3.43 -1.86
CA GLY A 124 0.67 -2.97 -2.50
C GLY A 124 -0.37 -4.09 -2.66
N LYS A 125 0.06 -5.29 -3.03
CA LYS A 125 -0.83 -6.47 -3.11
C LYS A 125 -1.42 -6.90 -1.78
N ALA A 126 -0.67 -6.78 -0.69
CA ALA A 126 -1.15 -7.13 0.65
C ALA A 126 -2.26 -6.16 1.10
N GLU A 127 -2.07 -4.86 0.85
CA GLU A 127 -3.08 -3.84 1.10
C GLU A 127 -4.33 -4.02 0.22
N ASP A 128 -4.13 -4.33 -1.07
CA ASP A 128 -5.23 -4.69 -1.98
C ASP A 128 -6.03 -5.88 -1.44
N GLN A 129 -5.34 -6.92 -0.96
CA GLN A 129 -5.97 -8.13 -0.44
C GLN A 129 -6.79 -7.84 0.82
N GLU A 130 -6.26 -7.06 1.77
CA GLU A 130 -7.00 -6.62 2.95
C GLU A 130 -8.27 -5.85 2.56
N SER A 131 -8.13 -4.94 1.59
CA SER A 131 -9.27 -4.16 1.06
C SER A 131 -10.32 -5.07 0.41
N ILE A 132 -9.89 -6.09 -0.35
CA ILE A 132 -10.80 -7.08 -0.96
C ILE A 132 -11.57 -7.85 0.12
N GLU A 133 -10.89 -8.31 1.18
CA GLU A 133 -11.51 -9.06 2.28
C GLU A 133 -12.56 -8.21 3.02
N GLN A 134 -12.26 -6.93 3.26
CA GLN A 134 -13.22 -5.99 3.84
C GLN A 134 -14.45 -5.78 2.95
N ILE A 135 -14.26 -5.60 1.63
CA ILE A 135 -15.35 -5.46 0.67
C ILE A 135 -16.18 -6.75 0.61
N GLN A 136 -15.55 -7.92 0.66
CA GLN A 136 -16.23 -9.22 0.65
C GLN A 136 -17.08 -9.42 1.91
N SER A 137 -16.54 -9.11 3.09
CA SER A 137 -17.29 -9.17 4.35
C SER A 137 -18.51 -8.24 4.35
N LEU A 138 -18.36 -7.02 3.83
CA LEU A 138 -19.48 -6.10 3.63
C LEU A 138 -20.52 -6.68 2.66
N THR A 139 -20.06 -7.25 1.55
CA THR A 139 -20.93 -7.87 0.55
C THR A 139 -21.73 -9.02 1.18
N GLU A 140 -21.09 -9.91 1.94
CA GLU A 140 -21.76 -11.01 2.64
C GLU A 140 -22.81 -10.52 3.63
N THR A 141 -22.49 -9.45 4.38
CA THR A 141 -23.44 -8.79 5.30
C THR A 141 -24.68 -8.28 4.57
N LEU A 142 -24.50 -7.71 3.38
CA LEU A 142 -25.59 -7.19 2.54
C LEU A 142 -26.36 -8.28 1.77
N GLU A 143 -25.73 -9.44 1.52
CA GLU A 143 -26.38 -10.61 0.90
C GLU A 143 -27.25 -11.38 1.90
N GLY A 144 -27.02 -11.21 3.20
CA GLY A 144 -27.87 -11.71 4.27
C GLY A 144 -29.28 -11.10 4.27
N ASP A 145 -30.16 -11.59 5.15
CA ASP A 145 -31.47 -10.98 5.32
C ASP A 145 -31.32 -9.62 6.00
N LEU A 146 -31.46 -8.55 5.22
CA LEU A 146 -31.39 -7.19 5.73
C LEU A 146 -32.50 -6.87 6.72
N ALA A 147 -33.59 -7.64 6.75
CA ALA A 147 -34.61 -7.54 7.78
C ALA A 147 -34.09 -7.98 9.16
N ASP A 148 -33.09 -8.87 9.18
CA ASP A 148 -32.44 -9.37 10.39
C ASP A 148 -31.17 -8.57 10.75
N LEU A 149 -30.74 -7.64 9.89
CA LEU A 149 -29.59 -6.79 10.15
C LEU A 149 -29.92 -5.77 11.26
N GLU A 150 -29.20 -5.86 12.37
CA GLU A 150 -29.32 -4.85 13.43
C GLU A 150 -28.96 -3.45 12.88
N PRO A 151 -29.77 -2.42 13.14
CA PRO A 151 -29.52 -1.07 12.62
C PRO A 151 -28.12 -0.52 12.94
N GLU A 152 -27.58 -0.85 14.11
CA GLU A 152 -26.23 -0.45 14.52
C GLU A 152 -25.14 -1.18 13.73
N ALA A 153 -25.34 -2.45 13.36
CA ALA A 153 -24.41 -3.18 12.50
C ALA A 153 -24.37 -2.56 11.09
N GLY A 154 -25.53 -2.21 10.53
CA GLY A 154 -25.62 -1.50 9.25
C GLY A 154 -24.97 -0.12 9.27
N ILE A 155 -25.19 0.66 10.33
CA ILE A 155 -24.55 1.97 10.51
C ILE A 155 -23.02 1.82 10.69
N GLY A 156 -22.57 0.83 11.45
CA GLY A 156 -21.14 0.54 11.64
C GLY A 156 -20.43 0.17 10.35
N ALA A 157 -21.08 -0.66 9.51
CA ALA A 157 -20.59 -1.01 8.19
C ALA A 157 -20.44 0.22 7.27
N ILE A 158 -21.44 1.12 7.28
CA ILE A 158 -21.40 2.38 6.52
C ILE A 158 -20.26 3.28 7.03
N ASP A 159 -20.07 3.39 8.35
CA ASP A 159 -19.01 4.20 8.94
C ASP A 159 -17.62 3.70 8.59
N HIS A 160 -17.44 2.38 8.65
CA HIS A 160 -16.18 1.76 8.23
C HIS A 160 -15.87 2.08 6.78
N TRP A 161 -16.83 1.88 5.87
CA TRP A 161 -16.62 2.12 4.45
C TRP A 161 -16.40 3.61 4.13
N TYR A 162 -17.14 4.50 4.78
CA TYR A 162 -16.90 5.95 4.70
C TYR A 162 -15.47 6.28 5.12
N SER A 163 -14.97 5.67 6.21
CA SER A 163 -13.62 5.93 6.74
C SER A 163 -12.50 5.58 5.75
N LEU A 164 -12.71 4.55 4.93
CA LEU A 164 -11.79 4.13 3.86
C LEU A 164 -11.81 5.11 2.68
N LEU A 165 -13.00 5.54 2.26
CA LEU A 165 -13.16 6.30 1.02
C LEU A 165 -12.95 7.81 1.15
N HIS A 166 -13.36 8.42 2.27
CA HIS A 166 -13.44 9.88 2.38
C HIS A 166 -12.09 10.61 2.35
N LYS A 167 -10.97 9.89 2.51
CA LYS A 167 -9.62 10.44 2.45
C LYS A 167 -8.99 10.33 1.07
N SER A 168 -9.66 9.64 0.14
CA SER A 168 -9.16 9.52 -1.22
C SER A 168 -9.20 10.87 -1.92
N GLU A 169 -8.22 11.12 -2.78
CA GLU A 169 -8.26 12.24 -3.72
C GLU A 169 -9.07 11.92 -4.99
N ASP A 170 -9.47 10.67 -5.18
CA ASP A 170 -10.34 10.22 -6.27
C ASP A 170 -11.77 10.77 -6.10
N GLU A 171 -12.23 11.51 -7.10
CA GLU A 171 -13.55 12.18 -7.07
C GLU A 171 -14.71 11.17 -7.06
N GLY A 172 -14.57 10.01 -7.73
CA GLY A 172 -15.58 8.95 -7.68
C GLY A 172 -15.71 8.35 -6.28
N LEU A 173 -14.60 8.10 -5.60
CA LEU A 173 -14.59 7.63 -4.21
C LEU A 173 -15.13 8.69 -3.24
N LYS A 174 -14.85 9.98 -3.46
CA LYS A 174 -15.46 11.08 -2.69
C LYS A 174 -16.98 11.11 -2.86
N GLU A 175 -17.49 10.87 -4.07
CA GLU A 175 -18.94 10.85 -4.32
C GLU A 175 -19.62 9.66 -3.60
N ILE A 176 -19.00 8.48 -3.63
CA ILE A 176 -19.48 7.31 -2.87
C ILE A 176 -19.47 7.62 -1.37
N ALA A 177 -18.40 8.23 -0.84
CA ALA A 177 -18.33 8.63 0.56
C ALA A 177 -19.46 9.63 0.94
N ALA A 178 -19.79 10.58 0.07
CA ALA A 178 -20.91 11.48 0.28
C ALA A 178 -22.25 10.73 0.33
N GLY A 179 -22.49 9.81 -0.61
CA GLY A 179 -23.68 8.97 -0.61
C GLY A 179 -23.81 8.10 0.65
N LEU A 180 -22.69 7.58 1.17
CA LEU A 180 -22.67 6.80 2.42
C LEU A 180 -23.08 7.64 3.62
N LYS A 181 -22.62 8.89 3.67
CA LYS A 181 -23.01 9.85 4.70
C LYS A 181 -24.51 10.17 4.63
N GLU A 182 -25.06 10.33 3.43
CA GLU A 182 -26.50 10.52 3.21
C GLU A 182 -27.31 9.30 3.66
N LEU A 183 -26.91 8.09 3.26
CA LEU A 183 -27.55 6.85 3.66
C LEU A 183 -27.56 6.68 5.20
N LYS A 184 -26.42 6.93 5.85
CA LYS A 184 -26.33 6.92 7.31
C LYS A 184 -27.31 7.90 7.97
N GLN A 185 -27.44 9.11 7.42
CA GLN A 185 -28.38 10.09 7.94
C GLN A 185 -29.82 9.63 7.78
N LEU A 186 -30.18 9.00 6.66
CA LEU A 186 -31.51 8.43 6.46
C LEU A 186 -31.79 7.32 7.48
N LEU A 187 -30.87 6.37 7.66
CA LEU A 187 -31.05 5.25 8.61
C LEU A 187 -31.20 5.71 10.07
N LYS A 188 -30.58 6.83 10.45
CA LYS A 188 -30.71 7.41 11.80
C LYS A 188 -32.04 8.12 12.04
N ARG A 189 -32.80 8.45 10.99
CA ARG A 189 -34.08 9.14 11.13
C ARG A 189 -35.18 8.13 11.41
N SER A 190 -35.85 8.26 12.55
CA SER A 190 -37.01 7.43 12.90
C SER A 190 -38.18 7.54 11.92
N SER A 191 -38.19 8.58 11.05
CA SER A 191 -39.23 8.84 10.05
C SER A 191 -38.78 8.61 8.61
N ALA A 192 -37.61 8.02 8.37
CA ALA A 192 -37.15 7.76 7.01
C ALA A 192 -38.09 6.76 6.32
N LYS A 193 -38.45 7.05 5.07
CA LYS A 193 -39.25 6.13 4.26
C LYS A 193 -38.34 5.08 3.63
N GLY A 194 -38.86 3.87 3.48
CA GLY A 194 -38.17 2.80 2.73
C GLY A 194 -37.78 3.27 1.33
N SER A 195 -38.66 3.99 0.64
CA SER A 195 -38.38 4.61 -0.67
C SER A 195 -37.13 5.49 -0.68
N ASP A 196 -36.95 6.35 0.33
CA ASP A 196 -35.81 7.27 0.39
C ASP A 196 -34.50 6.50 0.59
N ILE A 197 -34.54 5.44 1.42
CA ILE A 197 -33.40 4.53 1.65
C ILE A 197 -33.10 3.73 0.37
N GLY A 198 -34.14 3.24 -0.32
CA GLY A 198 -34.02 2.50 -1.56
C GLY A 198 -33.39 3.30 -2.69
N GLU A 199 -33.77 4.58 -2.83
CA GLU A 199 -33.15 5.52 -3.77
C GLU A 199 -31.68 5.77 -3.44
N ALA A 200 -31.35 6.03 -2.17
CA ALA A 200 -29.97 6.24 -1.72
C ALA A 200 -29.08 5.02 -2.00
N LEU A 201 -29.56 3.80 -1.70
CA LEU A 201 -28.85 2.55 -1.99
C LEU A 201 -28.70 2.30 -3.49
N THR A 202 -29.73 2.63 -4.28
CA THR A 202 -29.69 2.48 -5.74
C THR A 202 -28.59 3.35 -6.34
N ARG A 203 -28.58 4.63 -5.96
CA ARG A 203 -27.56 5.60 -6.39
C ARG A 203 -26.16 5.18 -5.95
N LEU A 204 -26.00 4.78 -4.69
CA LEU A 204 -24.72 4.29 -4.16
C LEU A 204 -24.21 3.08 -4.96
N GLY A 205 -25.08 2.13 -5.29
CA GLY A 205 -24.70 0.96 -6.07
C GLY A 205 -24.28 1.29 -7.50
N GLU A 206 -24.90 2.29 -8.13
CA GLU A 206 -24.54 2.79 -9.45
C GLU A 206 -23.16 3.46 -9.42
N GLN A 207 -22.94 4.39 -8.50
CA GLN A 207 -21.64 5.06 -8.28
C GLN A 207 -20.53 4.05 -7.96
N THR A 208 -20.82 3.06 -7.11
CA THR A 208 -19.87 1.99 -6.77
C THR A 208 -19.53 1.13 -7.99
N THR A 209 -20.50 0.84 -8.86
CA THR A 209 -20.27 0.08 -10.10
C THR A 209 -19.45 0.87 -11.10
N GLU A 210 -19.65 2.19 -11.16
CA GLU A 210 -18.87 3.11 -12.00
C GLU A 210 -17.42 3.21 -11.52
N ALA A 211 -17.20 3.45 -10.22
CA ALA A 211 -15.85 3.48 -9.63
C ALA A 211 -15.12 2.13 -9.78
N ALA A 212 -15.84 1.01 -9.82
CA ALA A 212 -15.24 -0.30 -10.09
C ALA A 212 -14.63 -0.39 -11.50
N ALA A 213 -15.07 0.41 -12.47
CA ALA A 213 -14.49 0.43 -13.81
C ALA A 213 -13.06 0.98 -13.81
N GLU A 214 -12.79 1.93 -12.92
CA GLU A 214 -11.52 2.64 -12.74
C GLU A 214 -10.61 2.01 -11.67
N SER A 215 -11.18 1.13 -10.84
CA SER A 215 -10.43 0.41 -9.80
C SER A 215 -9.32 -0.48 -10.36
N PRO A 216 -8.21 -0.67 -9.63
CA PRO A 216 -7.17 -1.63 -9.97
C PRO A 216 -7.75 -3.02 -10.26
N ARG A 217 -7.10 -3.78 -11.16
CA ARG A 217 -7.60 -5.09 -11.64
C ARG A 217 -7.94 -6.07 -10.51
N GLY A 218 -7.25 -6.02 -9.38
CA GLY A 218 -7.52 -6.86 -8.21
C GLY A 218 -8.83 -6.51 -7.50
N LEU A 219 -9.15 -5.22 -7.37
CA LEU A 219 -10.30 -4.72 -6.62
C LEU A 219 -11.60 -4.70 -7.43
N LYS A 220 -11.50 -4.50 -8.75
CA LYS A 220 -12.64 -4.34 -9.66
C LYS A 220 -13.75 -5.37 -9.47
N GLY A 221 -13.41 -6.65 -9.32
CA GLY A 221 -14.40 -7.72 -9.18
C GLY A 221 -15.22 -7.60 -7.90
N ALA A 222 -14.55 -7.35 -6.77
CA ALA A 222 -15.20 -7.19 -5.47
C ALA A 222 -16.08 -5.93 -5.44
N VAL A 223 -15.55 -4.79 -5.91
CA VAL A 223 -16.28 -3.52 -5.98
C VAL A 223 -17.51 -3.63 -6.91
N GLN A 224 -17.38 -4.28 -8.07
CA GLN A 224 -18.53 -4.51 -8.95
C GLN A 224 -19.62 -5.39 -8.32
N LYS A 225 -19.24 -6.42 -7.55
CA LYS A 225 -20.20 -7.27 -6.86
C LYS A 225 -20.99 -6.45 -5.83
N LEU A 226 -20.28 -5.66 -5.02
CA LEU A 226 -20.87 -4.77 -4.03
C LEU A 226 -21.83 -3.75 -4.66
N GLY A 227 -21.40 -3.06 -5.72
CA GLY A 227 -22.23 -2.06 -6.41
C GLY A 227 -23.54 -2.65 -6.95
N LYS A 228 -23.47 -3.82 -7.60
CA LYS A 228 -24.67 -4.52 -8.08
C LYS A 228 -25.61 -4.91 -6.94
N LEU A 229 -25.06 -5.36 -5.81
CA LEU A 229 -25.84 -5.74 -4.65
C LEU A 229 -26.56 -4.54 -4.04
N LEU A 230 -25.85 -3.42 -3.83
CA LEU A 230 -26.44 -2.17 -3.35
C LEU A 230 -27.60 -1.71 -4.25
N SER A 231 -27.41 -1.71 -5.57
CA SER A 231 -28.47 -1.34 -6.51
C SER A 231 -29.65 -2.31 -6.49
N LYS A 232 -29.40 -3.61 -6.34
CA LYS A 232 -30.46 -4.62 -6.24
C LYS A 232 -31.26 -4.44 -4.95
N THR A 233 -30.57 -4.27 -3.83
CA THR A 233 -31.17 -4.05 -2.52
C THR A 233 -32.01 -2.77 -2.52
N GLY A 234 -31.46 -1.67 -3.04
CA GLY A 234 -32.18 -0.41 -3.14
C GLY A 234 -33.50 -0.54 -3.90
N LYS A 235 -33.49 -1.27 -5.02
CA LYS A 235 -34.70 -1.55 -5.83
C LYS A 235 -35.71 -2.47 -5.15
N SER A 236 -35.29 -3.27 -4.17
CA SER A 236 -36.20 -4.16 -3.43
C SER A 236 -36.91 -3.47 -2.25
N ILE A 237 -36.32 -2.40 -1.72
CA ILE A 237 -36.90 -1.62 -0.63
C ILE A 237 -37.91 -0.64 -1.23
N LYS A 238 -39.15 -0.67 -0.72
CA LYS A 238 -40.26 0.20 -1.15
C LYS A 238 -40.58 1.26 -0.10
#